data_AF-A0A9J6FYK7-F1
#
_entry.id   AF-A0A9J6FYK7-F1
#
_cell.length_a   1.000
_cell.length_b   1.000
_cell.length_c   1.000
_cell.angle_alpha   90.00
_cell.angle_beta   90.00
_cell.angle_gamma   90.00
#
_symmetry.space_group_name_H-M   'P 1'
#
loop_
_entity.id
_entity.type
_entity.pdbx_description
1 polymer ?
#
loop_
_entity_poly.entity_id
_entity_poly.type
_entity_poly.pdbx_seq_one_letter_code
_entity_poly.pdbx_strand_id
1 'polypeptide(L)'
;MSRRVFPPPHPKLIRAQAVSLRLLQTGTYTCLAVLHEVYSDVHRDDACPSCKQTSTLAHMLWKCGSAYPKLRKEEWDSLLRSPALDKQILAVRHACDRTSGLDLPVPTWD
;
A
#
# COMPACT_ATOMS: atom_id res chain seq x y z
N MET A 1 8.60 -27.33 1.27
CA MET A 1 8.92 -26.08 2.00
C MET A 1 8.87 -24.92 1.02
N SER A 2 7.75 -24.20 0.94
CA SER A 2 7.65 -23.05 0.04
C SER A 2 8.58 -21.94 0.52
N ARG A 3 9.46 -21.50 -0.37
CA ARG A 3 10.38 -20.35 -0.17
C ARG A 3 9.56 -19.17 0.35
N ARG A 4 10.02 -18.50 1.42
CA ARG A 4 9.42 -17.21 1.84
C ARG A 4 9.44 -16.29 0.63
N VAL A 5 8.26 -16.03 0.07
CA VAL A 5 8.09 -15.25 -1.16
C VAL A 5 8.50 -13.80 -0.92
N PHE A 6 8.34 -13.33 0.32
CA PHE A 6 8.66 -11.98 0.76
C PHE A 6 9.65 -12.00 1.94
N PRO A 7 10.66 -11.09 1.93
CA PRO A 7 11.63 -10.97 3.01
C PRO A 7 10.99 -10.42 4.30
N PRO A 8 11.60 -10.69 5.46
CA PRO A 8 11.19 -10.02 6.70
C PRO A 8 11.48 -8.51 6.63
N PRO A 9 10.83 -7.70 7.49
CA PRO A 9 11.19 -6.30 7.68
C PRO A 9 12.66 -6.15 8.05
N HIS A 10 13.33 -5.17 7.43
CA HIS A 10 14.72 -4.85 7.72
C HIS A 10 14.84 -4.34 9.17
N PRO A 11 15.88 -4.70 9.94
CA PRO A 11 16.02 -4.32 11.36
C PRO A 11 16.02 -2.82 11.65
N LYS A 12 16.33 -2.00 10.63
CA LYS A 12 16.33 -0.53 10.72
C LYS A 12 14.97 0.12 10.43
N LEU A 13 13.95 -0.65 10.06
CA LEU A 13 12.60 -0.11 9.95
C LEU A 13 12.02 0.15 11.33
N ILE A 14 11.33 1.27 11.49
CA ILE A 14 10.52 1.50 12.70
C ILE A 14 9.32 0.54 12.70
N ARG A 15 8.70 0.35 13.88
CA ARG A 15 7.57 -0.58 14.04
C ARG A 15 6.44 -0.31 13.04
N ALA A 16 6.05 0.96 12.86
CA ALA A 16 4.99 1.33 11.92
C ALA A 16 5.31 0.92 10.48
N GLN A 17 6.54 1.19 10.01
CA GLN A 17 7.00 0.78 8.68
C GLN A 17 7.04 -0.73 8.51
N ALA A 18 7.51 -1.46 9.54
CA ALA A 18 7.54 -2.92 9.51
C ALA A 18 6.13 -3.53 9.41
N VAL A 19 5.15 -2.95 10.11
CA VAL A 19 3.74 -3.35 10.01
C VAL A 19 3.18 -3.01 8.63
N SER A 20 3.35 -1.79 8.14
CA SER A 20 2.90 -1.41 6.79
C SER A 20 3.49 -2.31 5.71
N LEU A 21 4.79 -2.61 5.78
CA LEU A 21 5.43 -3.54 4.85
C LEU A 21 4.77 -4.92 4.89
N ARG A 22 4.45 -5.45 6.08
CA ARG A 22 3.77 -6.74 6.19
C ARG A 22 2.39 -6.72 5.58
N LEU A 23 1.60 -5.68 5.86
CA LEU A 23 0.27 -5.51 5.28
C LEU A 23 0.33 -5.43 3.74
N LEU A 24 1.34 -4.77 3.18
CA LEU A 24 1.56 -4.70 1.74
C LEU A 24 1.96 -6.05 1.15
N GLN A 25 2.84 -6.80 1.82
CA GLN A 25 3.26 -8.14 1.41
C GLN A 25 2.10 -9.16 1.46
N THR A 26 1.15 -9.00 2.38
CA THR A 26 -0.03 -9.87 2.51
C THR A 26 -1.25 -9.38 1.75
N GLY A 27 -1.20 -8.19 1.14
CA GLY A 27 -2.33 -7.58 0.43
C GLY A 27 -3.47 -7.13 1.35
N THR A 28 -3.21 -6.95 2.65
CA THR A 28 -4.18 -6.54 3.66
C THR A 28 -4.01 -5.07 4.08
N TYR A 29 -3.29 -4.29 3.27
CA TYR A 29 -3.18 -2.85 3.47
C TYR A 29 -4.49 -2.18 3.05
N THR A 30 -5.02 -1.30 3.89
CA THR A 30 -6.37 -0.74 3.74
C THR A 30 -6.50 0.11 2.47
N CYS A 31 -7.67 0.03 1.83
CA CYS A 31 -8.03 0.85 0.66
C CYS A 31 -9.53 1.25 0.73
N LEU A 32 -9.93 2.27 -0.03
CA LEU A 32 -11.31 2.79 0.02
C LEU A 32 -12.34 1.74 -0.38
N ALA A 33 -12.04 0.87 -1.35
CA ALA A 33 -12.95 -0.21 -1.74
C ALA A 33 -13.31 -1.13 -0.57
N VAL A 34 -12.33 -1.49 0.25
CA VAL A 34 -12.55 -2.33 1.44
C VAL A 34 -13.33 -1.57 2.52
N LEU A 35 -13.04 -0.29 2.72
CA LEU A 35 -13.78 0.50 3.72
C LEU A 35 -15.23 0.77 3.31
N HIS A 36 -15.48 1.01 2.02
CA HIS A 36 -16.83 1.14 1.50
C HIS A 36 -17.62 -0.16 1.67
N GLU A 37 -16.99 -1.31 1.43
CA GLU A 37 -17.64 -2.61 1.61
C GLU A 37 -17.98 -2.90 3.07
N VAL A 38 -17.07 -2.60 4.01
CA VAL A 38 -17.22 -2.95 5.44
C VAL A 38 -18.00 -1.87 6.23
N TYR A 39 -17.83 -0.60 5.89
CA TYR A 39 -18.34 0.58 6.61
C TYR A 39 -18.99 1.58 5.64
N SER A 40 -19.93 1.10 4.81
CA SER A 40 -20.60 1.90 3.76
C SER A 40 -21.35 3.13 4.28
N ASP A 41 -21.76 3.12 5.55
CA ASP A 41 -22.44 4.22 6.22
C ASP A 41 -21.52 5.44 6.43
N VAL A 42 -20.25 5.17 6.75
CA VAL A 42 -19.19 6.18 6.97
C VAL A 42 -18.43 6.46 5.66
N HIS A 43 -18.06 5.43 4.91
CA HIS A 43 -17.27 5.52 3.68
C HIS A 43 -18.19 5.29 2.49
N ARG A 44 -18.91 6.34 2.05
CA ARG A 44 -19.96 6.21 1.03
C ARG A 44 -19.45 6.07 -0.41
N ASP A 45 -18.18 6.37 -0.65
CA ASP A 45 -17.57 6.33 -1.98
C ASP A 45 -16.28 5.50 -1.94
N ASP A 46 -16.12 4.62 -2.92
CA ASP A 46 -14.92 3.82 -3.12
C ASP A 46 -14.00 4.37 -4.22
N ALA A 47 -14.39 5.48 -4.86
CA ALA A 47 -13.70 6.01 -6.02
C ALA A 47 -12.37 6.67 -5.66
N CYS A 48 -11.37 6.43 -6.51
CA CYS A 48 -10.08 7.11 -6.44
C CYS A 48 -10.28 8.62 -6.69
N PRO A 49 -9.77 9.51 -5.82
CA PRO A 49 -9.96 10.95 -6.01
C PRO A 49 -9.39 11.48 -7.32
N SER A 50 -8.34 10.85 -7.84
CA SER A 50 -7.59 11.30 -9.02
C SER A 50 -8.16 10.85 -10.35
N CYS A 51 -8.77 9.66 -10.44
CA CYS A 51 -9.27 9.12 -11.72
C CYS A 51 -10.69 8.56 -11.65
N LYS A 52 -11.33 8.62 -10.49
CA LYS A 52 -12.74 8.23 -10.25
C LYS A 52 -13.08 6.76 -10.51
N GLN A 53 -12.09 5.90 -10.69
CA GLN A 53 -12.29 4.44 -10.72
C GLN A 53 -12.25 3.87 -9.30
N THR A 54 -12.84 2.71 -9.06
CA THR A 54 -12.80 2.02 -7.77
C THR A 54 -11.36 1.86 -7.24
N SER A 55 -11.12 2.41 -6.07
CA SER A 55 -9.82 2.51 -5.41
C SER A 55 -9.52 1.23 -4.61
N THR A 56 -9.28 0.15 -5.35
CA THR A 56 -8.69 -1.08 -4.81
C THR A 56 -7.22 -0.87 -4.39
N LEU A 57 -6.68 -1.76 -3.56
CA LEU A 57 -5.27 -1.70 -3.17
C LEU A 57 -4.32 -1.68 -4.38
N ALA A 58 -4.54 -2.54 -5.37
CA ALA A 58 -3.75 -2.53 -6.61
C ALA A 58 -3.90 -1.22 -7.41
N HIS A 59 -5.09 -0.64 -7.42
CA HIS A 59 -5.35 0.67 -8.01
C HIS A 59 -4.47 1.75 -7.38
N MET A 60 -4.48 1.84 -6.05
CA MET A 60 -3.70 2.82 -5.30
C MET A 60 -2.20 2.65 -5.51
N LEU A 61 -1.72 1.40 -5.59
CA LEU A 61 -0.28 1.12 -5.61
C LEU A 61 0.35 1.23 -7.01
N TRP A 62 -0.27 0.72 -8.07
CA TRP A 62 0.40 0.67 -9.39
C TRP A 62 -0.53 0.75 -10.60
N LYS A 63 -1.84 0.49 -10.42
CA LYS A 63 -2.78 0.42 -11.55
C LYS A 63 -3.44 1.76 -11.89
N CYS A 64 -3.45 2.76 -10.98
CA CYS A 64 -4.04 4.07 -11.27
C CYS A 64 -3.35 4.75 -12.46
N GLY A 65 -4.16 5.20 -13.44
CA GLY A 65 -3.66 5.87 -14.66
C GLY A 65 -3.17 7.30 -14.39
N SER A 66 -3.83 8.01 -13.47
CA SER A 66 -3.55 9.40 -13.11
C SER A 66 -2.53 9.53 -11.96
N ALA A 67 -1.98 8.42 -11.50
CA ALA A 67 -1.06 8.37 -10.38
C ALA A 67 0.35 8.82 -10.78
N TYR A 68 0.94 9.78 -10.05
CA TYR A 68 2.33 10.17 -10.20
C TYR A 68 3.05 10.22 -8.82
N PRO A 69 4.30 9.75 -8.70
CA PRO A 69 5.03 8.93 -9.67
C PRO A 69 4.40 7.54 -9.83
N LYS A 70 4.33 7.03 -11.07
CA LYS A 70 3.71 5.75 -11.38
C LYS A 70 4.74 4.63 -11.29
N LEU A 71 4.41 3.57 -10.56
CA LEU A 71 5.14 2.30 -10.61
C LEU A 71 4.41 1.31 -11.52
N ARG A 72 5.17 0.51 -12.27
CA ARG A 72 4.66 -0.68 -12.94
C ARG A 72 4.47 -1.81 -11.92
N LYS A 73 3.65 -2.80 -12.28
CA LYS A 73 3.41 -3.96 -11.42
C LYS A 73 4.71 -4.69 -11.08
N GLU A 74 5.59 -4.86 -12.05
CA GLU A 74 6.85 -5.58 -11.90
C GLU A 74 7.82 -4.83 -10.97
N GLU A 75 7.79 -3.49 -11.02
CA GLU A 75 8.57 -2.64 -10.13
C GLU A 75 8.05 -2.74 -8.70
N TRP A 76 6.73 -2.65 -8.52
CA TRP A 76 6.08 -2.84 -7.24
C TRP A 76 6.39 -4.22 -6.63
N ASP A 77 6.26 -5.28 -7.42
CA ASP A 77 6.57 -6.64 -7.00
C ASP A 77 8.05 -6.81 -6.62
N SER A 78 8.96 -6.14 -7.36
CA SER A 78 10.39 -6.12 -7.05
C SER A 78 10.67 -5.43 -5.71
N LEU A 79 10.01 -4.31 -5.41
CA LEU A 79 10.14 -3.62 -4.13
C LEU A 79 9.75 -4.53 -2.96
N LEU A 80 8.59 -5.19 -3.05
CA LEU A 80 8.09 -6.05 -1.97
C LEU A 80 8.95 -7.29 -1.71
N ARG A 81 9.69 -7.76 -2.72
CA ARG A 81 10.57 -8.95 -2.63
C ARG A 81 12.00 -8.61 -2.21
N SER A 82 12.37 -7.33 -2.18
CA SER A 82 13.72 -6.92 -1.83
C SER A 82 13.95 -6.89 -0.31
N PRO A 83 15.04 -7.51 0.19
CA PRO A 83 15.44 -7.39 1.60
C PRO A 83 16.14 -6.05 1.90
N ALA A 84 16.45 -5.24 0.87
CA ALA A 84 17.20 -4.01 1.03
C ALA A 84 16.36 -2.91 1.70
N LEU A 85 16.96 -2.20 2.67
CA LEU A 85 16.28 -1.18 3.46
C LEU A 85 15.65 -0.07 2.61
N ASP A 86 16.39 0.44 1.63
CA ASP A 86 15.95 1.50 0.72
C ASP A 86 14.70 1.09 -0.06
N LYS A 87 14.65 -0.16 -0.54
CA LYS A 87 13.51 -0.70 -1.28
C LYS A 87 12.30 -0.90 -0.38
N GLN A 88 12.49 -1.37 0.86
CA GLN A 88 11.41 -1.51 1.82
C GLN A 88 10.85 -0.14 2.24
N ILE A 89 11.71 0.85 2.49
CA ILE A 89 11.30 2.24 2.75
C ILE A 89 10.53 2.79 1.56
N LEU A 90 10.99 2.57 0.33
CA LEU A 90 10.31 3.04 -0.87
C LEU A 90 8.93 2.40 -1.04
N ALA A 91 8.80 1.08 -0.83
CA ALA A 91 7.51 0.39 -0.91
C ALA A 91 6.50 0.95 0.10
N VAL A 92 6.97 1.12 1.34
CA VAL A 92 6.20 1.66 2.44
C VAL A 92 5.81 3.10 2.12
N ARG A 93 6.77 3.99 1.84
CA ARG A 93 6.57 5.40 1.42
C ARG A 93 5.54 5.55 0.32
N HIS A 94 5.72 4.81 -0.76
CA HIS A 94 4.82 4.83 -1.91
C HIS A 94 3.39 4.50 -1.50
N ALA A 95 3.18 3.53 -0.60
CA ALA A 95 1.84 3.23 -0.10
C ALA A 95 1.25 4.36 0.76
N CYS A 96 2.00 4.96 1.69
CA CYS A 96 1.42 6.07 2.47
C CYS A 96 1.13 7.29 1.63
N ASP A 97 2.01 7.66 0.68
CA ASP A 97 1.74 8.82 -0.18
C ASP A 97 0.41 8.67 -0.94
N ARG A 98 -0.02 7.43 -1.21
CA ARG A 98 -1.29 7.10 -1.87
C ARG A 98 -2.49 7.08 -0.92
N THR A 99 -2.26 6.87 0.37
CA THR A 99 -3.30 6.91 1.40
C THR A 99 -3.39 8.25 2.12
N SER A 100 -2.40 9.12 1.95
CA SER A 100 -2.36 10.45 2.54
C SER A 100 -3.60 11.23 2.14
N GLY A 101 -4.35 11.68 3.15
CA GLY A 101 -5.59 12.43 2.96
C GLY A 101 -6.83 11.58 2.66
N LEU A 102 -6.75 10.25 2.69
CA LEU A 102 -7.89 9.35 2.42
C LEU A 102 -8.59 8.81 3.69
N ASP A 103 -8.30 9.36 4.87
CA ASP A 103 -8.82 8.93 6.18
C ASP A 103 -8.79 7.40 6.39
N LEU A 104 -7.75 6.76 5.86
CA LEU A 104 -7.60 5.31 5.96
C LEU A 104 -6.93 4.97 7.30
N PRO A 105 -7.37 3.91 8.01
CA PRO A 105 -6.75 3.43 9.24
C PRO A 105 -5.45 2.67 8.91
N VAL A 106 -4.44 3.39 8.43
CA VAL A 106 -3.11 2.87 8.13
C VAL A 106 -2.10 3.40 9.15
N PRO A 107 -1.03 2.64 9.47
CA PRO A 107 -0.03 3.12 10.43
C PRO A 107 0.57 4.46 9.99
N THR A 108 0.42 5.49 10.83
CA THR A 108 1.06 6.79 10.64
C THR A 108 2.54 6.71 11.02
N TRP A 109 3.36 7.54 10.38
CA TRP A 109 4.81 7.55 10.54
C TRP A 109 5.27 8.91 11.06
N ASP A 110 4.88 9.23 12.30
CA ASP A 110 5.42 10.38 13.05
C ASP A 110 6.48 9.91 14.06
#